data_AF-A0A933CW57-F1
#
_entry.id   AF-A0A933CW57-F1
#
_cell.length_a   1.000
_cell.length_b   1.000
_cell.length_c   1.000
_cell.angle_alpha   90.00
_cell.angle_beta   90.00
_cell.angle_gamma   90.00
#
_symmetry.space_group_name_H-M   'P 1'
#
loop_
_entity.id
_entity.type
_entity.pdbx_description
1 polymer ?
#
loop_
_entity_poly.entity_id
_entity_poly.type
_entity_poly.pdbx_seq_one_letter_code
_entity_poly.pdbx_strand_id
1 'polypeptide(L)'
;MPLPPAATVIIPIAVVFGPIGGQLWRVYRTVSQDVQTGEVQSTAHADGVDLINQLALVGPSLWPISFLMDRAGTRRAQEIHQLDFSNLYTIDRSWEAGSCPHLFLEHSLDSSLTYWGELWAGAPDESQVGTLQVPQAVNALLLAELENEVAYVVEVCVNGVAITRNRVLHRGQTLRVSVRPGDRVRLAGYYVPHGSARNREPDPWWKNEVVTAFMQSAT
;
A
#
# COMPACT_ATOMS: atom_id res chain seq x y z
N MET A 1 -7.97 34.10 16.35
CA MET A 1 -8.91 34.34 15.23
C MET A 1 -10.20 33.60 15.55
N PRO A 2 -11.37 34.24 15.64
CA PRO A 2 -12.61 33.52 15.88
C PRO A 2 -12.92 32.58 14.71
N LEU A 3 -13.39 31.38 15.01
CA LEU A 3 -13.84 30.43 13.99
C LEU A 3 -15.10 30.98 13.31
N PRO A 4 -15.18 30.95 11.98
CA PRO A 4 -16.40 31.31 11.27
C PRO A 4 -17.60 30.46 11.71
N PRO A 5 -18.85 30.96 11.59
CA PRO A 5 -20.03 30.13 11.77
C PRO A 5 -19.96 28.85 10.91
N ALA A 6 -20.30 27.70 11.49
CA ALA A 6 -20.22 26.37 10.89
C ALA A 6 -18.80 25.86 10.53
N ALA A 7 -17.74 26.57 10.91
CA ALA A 7 -16.38 26.04 10.79
C ALA A 7 -16.14 24.97 11.85
N THR A 8 -15.53 23.86 11.43
CA THR A 8 -15.09 22.77 12.30
C THR A 8 -13.59 22.88 12.53
N VAL A 9 -13.13 22.69 13.77
CA VAL A 9 -11.71 22.53 14.07
C VAL A 9 -11.43 21.07 14.31
N ILE A 10 -10.42 20.56 13.63
CA ILE A 10 -9.88 19.23 13.86
C ILE A 10 -8.66 19.39 14.75
N ILE A 11 -8.68 18.76 15.93
CA ILE A 11 -7.56 18.74 16.87
C ILE A 11 -7.01 17.32 16.88
N PRO A 12 -5.77 17.07 16.41
CA PRO A 12 -5.15 15.76 16.53
C PRO A 12 -4.81 15.49 17.99
N ILE A 13 -5.32 14.39 18.56
CA ILE A 13 -5.17 14.04 19.98
C ILE A 13 -4.22 12.86 20.22
N ALA A 14 -4.07 11.97 19.23
CA ALA A 14 -3.25 10.77 19.30
C ALA A 14 -2.87 10.28 17.90
N VAL A 15 -1.81 9.45 17.86
CA VAL A 15 -1.49 8.59 16.73
C VAL A 15 -1.78 7.16 17.18
N VAL A 16 -2.55 6.42 16.38
CA VAL A 16 -2.93 5.04 16.68
C VAL A 16 -2.45 4.17 15.54
N PHE A 17 -1.79 3.05 15.86
CA PHE A 17 -1.52 2.04 14.86
C PHE A 17 -2.77 1.20 14.65
N GLY A 18 -3.20 1.13 13.39
CA GLY A 18 -4.26 0.22 12.97
C GLY A 18 -3.87 -1.24 13.20
N PRO A 19 -4.85 -2.16 13.17
CA PRO A 19 -4.59 -3.59 13.31
C PRO A 19 -3.65 -4.08 12.21
N ILE A 20 -2.76 -5.00 12.58
CA ILE A 20 -1.91 -5.71 11.61
C ILE A 20 -2.72 -6.88 11.05
N GLY A 21 -3.22 -6.73 9.82
CA GLY A 21 -3.96 -7.76 9.08
C GLY A 21 -5.42 -7.39 8.79
N GLY A 22 -5.74 -7.18 7.51
CA GLY A 22 -7.10 -7.13 6.94
C GLY A 22 -8.06 -6.02 7.42
N GLN A 23 -9.05 -5.69 6.60
CA GLN A 23 -10.09 -4.72 6.97
C GLN A 23 -11.00 -5.27 8.09
N LEU A 24 -11.00 -4.57 9.23
CA LEU A 24 -11.75 -4.94 10.44
C LEU A 24 -12.89 -3.95 10.79
N TRP A 25 -13.24 -3.07 9.84
CA TRP A 25 -14.23 -2.01 10.04
C TRP A 25 -15.57 -2.45 9.46
N ARG A 26 -16.66 -2.26 10.20
CA ARG A 26 -17.99 -2.31 9.58
C ARG A 26 -18.29 -0.97 8.94
N VAL A 27 -18.14 -0.90 7.63
CA VAL A 27 -18.36 0.33 6.87
C VAL A 27 -19.85 0.49 6.56
N TYR A 28 -20.44 1.61 6.99
CA TYR A 28 -21.83 1.97 6.67
C TYR A 28 -21.93 2.65 5.31
N ARG A 29 -20.98 3.55 5.01
CA ARG A 29 -20.92 4.30 3.76
C ARG A 29 -19.48 4.68 3.45
N THR A 30 -19.11 4.63 2.17
CA THR A 30 -17.85 5.17 1.65
C THR A 30 -18.12 6.08 0.48
N VAL A 31 -17.31 7.13 0.34
CA VAL A 31 -17.18 7.96 -0.85
C VAL A 31 -15.70 8.03 -1.18
N SER A 32 -15.34 7.54 -2.36
CA SER A 32 -13.99 7.65 -2.90
C SER A 32 -13.91 8.75 -3.95
N GLN A 33 -12.78 9.44 -3.97
CA GLN A 33 -12.46 10.48 -4.92
C GLN A 33 -10.98 10.40 -5.30
N ASP A 34 -10.71 10.41 -6.60
CA ASP A 34 -9.38 10.73 -7.14
C ASP A 34 -9.14 12.23 -6.98
N VAL A 35 -8.08 12.60 -6.27
CA VAL A 35 -7.72 14.02 -6.04
C VAL A 35 -6.80 14.59 -7.12
N GLN A 36 -6.76 13.96 -8.30
CA GLN A 36 -6.13 14.42 -9.54
C GLN A 36 -4.60 14.56 -9.49
N THR A 37 -3.97 14.02 -8.45
CA THR A 37 -2.50 13.95 -8.27
C THR A 37 -1.99 12.50 -8.23
N GLY A 38 -2.83 11.52 -8.57
CA GLY A 38 -2.55 10.11 -8.35
C GLY A 38 -2.68 9.73 -6.86
N GLU A 39 -3.37 10.53 -6.05
CA GLU A 39 -3.81 10.14 -4.72
C GLU A 39 -5.29 9.75 -4.80
N VAL A 40 -5.64 8.63 -4.20
CA VAL A 40 -7.02 8.24 -3.94
C VAL A 40 -7.33 8.60 -2.50
N GLN A 41 -8.41 9.35 -2.30
CA GLN A 41 -8.96 9.58 -0.98
C GLN A 41 -10.31 8.90 -0.88
N SER A 42 -10.46 8.00 0.09
CA SER A 42 -11.76 7.52 0.51
C SER A 42 -12.14 8.13 1.85
N THR A 43 -13.40 8.50 1.98
CA THR A 43 -14.00 8.93 3.24
C THR A 43 -15.08 7.93 3.59
N ALA A 44 -15.07 7.41 4.82
CA ALA A 44 -16.07 6.46 5.23
C ALA A 44 -16.71 6.83 6.57
N HIS A 45 -17.95 6.41 6.74
CA HIS A 45 -18.63 6.32 8.02
C HIS A 45 -18.64 4.86 8.44
N ALA A 46 -18.05 4.54 9.58
CA ALA A 46 -17.79 3.18 10.01
C ALA A 46 -17.98 2.98 11.52
N ASP A 47 -18.12 1.71 11.90
CA ASP A 47 -18.08 1.20 13.26
C ASP A 47 -16.86 0.29 13.42
N GLY A 48 -16.06 0.61 14.45
CA GLY A 48 -14.86 -0.10 14.84
C GLY A 48 -14.84 -0.45 16.33
N VAL A 49 -16.00 -0.66 16.98
CA VAL A 49 -16.04 -1.05 18.41
C VAL A 49 -15.22 -2.32 18.67
N ASP A 50 -15.28 -3.30 17.77
CA ASP A 50 -14.57 -4.57 17.90
C ASP A 50 -13.04 -4.43 17.80
N LEU A 51 -12.55 -3.28 17.32
CA LEU A 51 -11.13 -3.00 17.14
C LEU A 51 -10.45 -2.45 18.39
N ILE A 52 -11.20 -1.91 19.36
CA ILE A 52 -10.62 -1.23 20.53
C ILE A 52 -9.58 -2.12 21.23
N ASN A 53 -9.85 -3.42 21.33
CA ASN A 53 -8.97 -4.38 21.99
C ASN A 53 -7.72 -4.76 21.19
N GLN A 54 -7.65 -4.36 19.92
CA GLN A 54 -6.56 -4.68 18.99
C GLN A 54 -5.66 -3.48 18.69
N LEU A 55 -6.07 -2.27 19.11
CA LEU A 55 -5.32 -1.05 18.86
C LEU A 55 -4.18 -0.91 19.88
N ALA A 56 -3.01 -0.53 19.39
CA ALA A 56 -1.88 -0.15 20.22
C ALA A 56 -1.74 1.37 20.23
N LEU A 57 -1.77 1.95 21.43
CA LEU A 57 -1.43 3.35 21.66
C LEU A 57 0.08 3.46 21.89
N VAL A 58 0.77 4.26 21.08
CA VAL A 58 2.22 4.46 21.19
C VAL A 58 2.51 5.91 21.56
N GLY A 59 3.25 6.10 22.66
CA GLY A 59 3.73 7.40 23.11
C GLY A 59 2.81 8.12 24.10
N PRO A 60 3.14 9.38 24.46
CA PRO A 60 2.31 10.19 25.35
C PRO A 60 0.99 10.55 24.67
N SER A 61 -0.12 10.34 25.36
CA SER A 61 -1.47 10.71 24.90
C SER A 61 -1.99 11.94 25.61
N LEU A 62 -2.60 12.86 24.85
CA LEU A 62 -3.39 13.95 25.40
C LEU A 62 -4.87 13.62 25.21
N TRP A 63 -5.65 13.67 26.28
CA TRP A 63 -7.09 13.46 26.27
C TRP A 63 -7.79 14.79 26.59
N PRO A 64 -7.85 15.74 25.64
CA PRO A 64 -8.46 17.01 25.90
C PRO A 64 -9.96 16.83 26.10
N ILE A 65 -10.47 17.17 27.29
CA ILE A 65 -11.88 17.01 27.66
C ILE A 65 -12.73 18.25 27.31
N SER A 66 -12.10 19.42 27.24
CA SER A 66 -12.75 20.69 26.91
C SER A 66 -11.74 21.74 26.48
N PHE A 67 -12.21 22.80 25.82
CA PHE A 67 -11.45 24.04 25.66
C PHE A 67 -12.22 25.22 26.29
N LEU A 68 -11.45 26.17 26.80
CA LEU A 68 -11.96 27.40 27.41
C LEU A 68 -11.72 28.55 26.45
N MET A 69 -12.77 29.24 26.04
CA MET A 69 -12.70 30.44 25.21
C MET A 69 -13.01 31.65 26.08
N ASP A 70 -12.11 32.65 26.08
CA ASP A 70 -12.36 33.95 26.68
C ASP A 70 -12.69 34.96 25.57
N ARG A 71 -13.83 35.62 25.70
CA ARG A 71 -14.19 36.76 24.85
C ARG A 71 -14.76 37.86 25.72
N ALA A 72 -14.07 39.01 25.74
CA ALA A 72 -14.47 40.20 26.49
C ALA A 72 -14.75 39.92 27.98
N GLY A 73 -13.92 39.07 28.62
CA GLY A 73 -14.06 38.73 30.04
C GLY A 73 -15.14 37.68 30.33
N THR A 74 -15.84 37.19 29.30
CA THR A 74 -16.74 36.05 29.43
C THR A 74 -16.01 34.78 29.03
N ARG A 75 -15.86 33.88 30.00
CA ARG A 75 -15.29 32.55 29.76
C ARG A 75 -16.40 31.55 29.43
N ARG A 76 -16.25 30.83 28.32
CA ARG A 76 -17.13 29.74 27.93
C ARG A 76 -16.31 28.46 27.82
N ALA A 77 -16.82 27.38 28.42
CA ALA A 77 -16.27 26.04 28.23
C ALA A 77 -17.06 25.35 27.12
N GLN A 78 -16.35 24.69 26.22
CA GLN A 78 -16.92 23.79 25.23
C GLN A 78 -16.27 22.43 25.43
N GLU A 79 -17.09 21.40 25.64
CA GLU A 79 -16.62 20.02 25.74
C GLU A 79 -16.13 19.52 24.39
N ILE A 80 -15.09 18.69 24.43
CA ILE A 80 -14.56 18.00 23.27
C ILE A 80 -15.16 16.60 23.28
N HIS A 81 -15.78 16.21 22.18
CA HIS A 81 -16.32 14.86 22.02
C HIS A 81 -15.19 13.85 22.11
N GLN A 82 -15.37 12.82 22.94
CA GLN A 82 -14.43 11.71 23.00
C GLN A 82 -14.45 10.94 21.68
N LEU A 83 -13.33 10.30 21.35
CA LEU A 83 -13.26 9.39 20.21
C LEU A 83 -14.27 8.26 20.42
N ASP A 84 -15.28 8.21 19.56
CA ASP A 84 -16.34 7.21 19.58
C ASP A 84 -16.12 6.20 18.46
N PHE A 85 -15.65 5.01 18.82
CA PHE A 85 -15.39 3.94 17.85
C PHE A 85 -16.66 3.37 17.20
N SER A 86 -17.85 3.62 17.77
CA SER A 86 -19.12 3.21 17.15
C SER A 86 -19.59 4.16 16.04
N ASN A 87 -18.95 5.32 15.92
CA ASN A 87 -19.34 6.39 15.02
C ASN A 87 -18.11 7.12 14.44
N LEU A 88 -17.33 6.39 13.65
CA LEU A 88 -16.08 6.88 13.08
C LEU A 88 -16.28 7.49 11.70
N TYR A 89 -15.71 8.67 11.50
CA TYR A 89 -15.45 9.21 10.16
C TYR A 89 -13.98 8.98 9.84
N THR A 90 -13.72 8.12 8.85
CA THR A 90 -12.38 7.82 8.40
C THR A 90 -12.06 8.60 7.14
N ILE A 91 -10.79 8.98 7.00
CA ILE A 91 -10.22 9.43 5.74
C ILE A 91 -9.06 8.48 5.49
N ASP A 92 -9.20 7.65 4.47
CA ASP A 92 -8.10 6.85 3.94
C ASP A 92 -7.53 7.59 2.74
N ARG A 93 -6.21 7.72 2.71
CA ARG A 93 -5.49 8.22 1.55
C ARG A 93 -4.49 7.18 1.15
N SER A 94 -4.72 6.57 0.00
CA SER A 94 -3.71 5.81 -0.68
C SER A 94 -3.12 6.64 -1.80
N TRP A 95 -1.82 6.50 -2.00
CA TRP A 95 -1.25 6.87 -3.29
C TRP A 95 -1.66 5.80 -4.29
N GLU A 96 -1.80 6.20 -5.54
CA GLU A 96 -1.83 5.29 -6.65
C GLU A 96 -0.48 4.58 -6.74
N ALA A 97 -0.28 3.59 -5.88
CA ALA A 97 0.87 2.71 -5.93
C ALA A 97 0.65 1.76 -7.10
N GLY A 98 0.95 2.24 -8.31
CA GLY A 98 1.09 1.42 -9.49
C GLY A 98 2.53 0.93 -9.60
N SER A 99 2.73 -0.38 -9.40
CA SER A 99 3.53 -1.18 -10.35
C SER A 99 3.55 -2.66 -10.03
N CYS A 100 3.12 -3.45 -11.00
CA CYS A 100 3.57 -4.81 -11.23
C CYS A 100 4.47 -4.81 -12.48
N PRO A 101 5.37 -5.78 -12.63
CA PRO A 101 5.40 -7.09 -11.96
C PRO A 101 6.05 -7.06 -10.57
N HIS A 102 5.60 -7.94 -9.70
CA HIS A 102 6.20 -8.19 -8.39
C HIS A 102 7.45 -9.05 -8.50
N LEU A 103 8.46 -8.77 -7.68
CA LEU A 103 9.68 -9.57 -7.57
C LEU A 103 9.69 -10.39 -6.27
N PHE A 104 9.93 -11.68 -6.41
CA PHE A 104 10.14 -12.62 -5.31
C PHE A 104 11.52 -13.25 -5.41
N LEU A 105 12.11 -13.54 -4.25
CA LEU A 105 13.35 -14.31 -4.12
C LEU A 105 13.00 -15.74 -3.70
N GLU A 106 13.47 -16.72 -4.46
CA GLU A 106 13.35 -18.13 -4.12
C GLU A 106 14.60 -18.58 -3.37
N HIS A 107 14.40 -19.12 -2.16
CA HIS A 107 15.49 -19.57 -1.30
C HIS A 107 15.93 -20.99 -1.68
N SER A 108 17.24 -21.20 -1.72
CA SER A 108 17.85 -22.44 -2.19
C SER A 108 17.64 -23.65 -1.27
N LEU A 109 17.32 -23.42 0.01
CA LEU A 109 17.24 -24.48 1.01
C LEU A 109 15.87 -25.15 1.08
N ASP A 110 14.81 -24.37 0.96
CA ASP A 110 13.43 -24.81 1.18
C ASP A 110 12.47 -24.39 0.05
N SER A 111 12.98 -23.74 -1.01
CA SER A 111 12.17 -23.15 -2.10
C SER A 111 11.12 -22.15 -1.60
N SER A 112 11.28 -21.62 -0.38
CA SER A 112 10.40 -20.59 0.13
C SER A 112 10.58 -19.29 -0.65
N LEU A 113 9.49 -18.53 -0.76
CA LEU A 113 9.51 -17.21 -1.39
C LEU A 113 9.60 -16.12 -0.34
N THR A 114 10.44 -15.13 -0.61
CA THR A 114 10.41 -13.83 0.08
C THR A 114 10.03 -12.75 -0.92
N TYR A 115 9.04 -11.93 -0.56
CA TYR A 115 8.69 -10.77 -1.36
C TYR A 115 9.80 -9.71 -1.29
N TRP A 116 10.33 -9.31 -2.43
CA TRP A 116 11.37 -8.27 -2.52
C TRP A 116 10.78 -6.89 -2.71
N GLY A 117 9.69 -6.80 -3.47
CA GLY A 117 9.05 -5.53 -3.81
C GLY A 117 8.55 -5.53 -5.26
N GLU A 118 8.15 -4.34 -5.69
CA GLU A 118 7.64 -4.08 -7.03
C GLU A 118 8.77 -3.76 -8.01
N LEU A 119 8.59 -4.15 -9.28
CA LEU A 119 9.47 -3.74 -10.37
C LEU A 119 8.80 -2.63 -11.18
N TRP A 120 9.60 -1.64 -11.56
CA TRP A 120 9.18 -0.56 -12.46
C TRP A 120 8.05 0.32 -11.90
N ALA A 121 8.17 0.72 -10.62
CA ALA A 121 7.28 1.61 -9.85
C ALA A 121 7.17 3.08 -10.26
N GLY A 122 7.73 3.44 -11.41
CA GLY A 122 7.44 4.71 -12.07
C GLY A 122 6.12 4.70 -12.84
N ALA A 123 6.02 5.63 -13.79
CA ALA A 123 4.81 5.80 -14.59
C ALA A 123 4.51 4.58 -15.49
N PRO A 124 3.22 4.28 -15.74
CA PRO A 124 2.83 3.27 -16.71
C PRO A 124 3.33 3.65 -18.11
N ASP A 125 3.48 2.65 -18.99
CA ASP A 125 3.98 2.81 -20.36
C ASP A 125 5.44 3.34 -20.48
N GLU A 126 6.10 3.66 -19.37
CA GLU A 126 7.49 4.13 -19.35
C GLU A 126 8.47 3.00 -19.01
N SER A 127 9.47 2.84 -19.87
CA SER A 127 10.55 1.87 -19.65
C SER A 127 11.44 2.26 -18.49
N GLN A 128 11.61 1.33 -17.57
CA GLN A 128 12.40 1.49 -16.36
C GLN A 128 13.43 0.37 -16.22
N VAL A 129 14.44 0.64 -15.40
CA VAL A 129 15.54 -0.31 -15.16
C VAL A 129 15.76 -0.45 -13.67
N GLY A 130 15.61 -1.67 -13.17
CA GLY A 130 16.00 -2.07 -11.83
C GLY A 130 17.32 -2.84 -11.86
N THR A 131 18.11 -2.70 -10.80
CA THR A 131 19.28 -3.56 -10.57
C THR A 131 19.25 -4.08 -9.15
N LEU A 132 19.62 -5.34 -8.96
CA LEU A 132 19.83 -5.92 -7.64
C LEU A 132 21.10 -6.78 -7.63
N GLN A 133 21.66 -6.93 -6.44
CA GLN A 133 22.65 -7.95 -6.17
C GLN A 133 21.99 -9.09 -5.41
N VAL A 134 22.16 -10.31 -5.91
CA VAL A 134 21.46 -11.47 -5.37
C VAL A 134 21.97 -11.78 -3.96
N PRO A 135 21.09 -11.81 -2.95
CA PRO A 135 21.48 -12.13 -1.57
C PRO A 135 22.02 -13.55 -1.42
N GLN A 136 22.56 -13.84 -0.23
CA GLN A 136 22.90 -15.21 0.15
C GLN A 136 21.64 -16.08 0.20
N ALA A 137 21.82 -17.38 -0.02
CA ALA A 137 20.75 -18.39 -0.02
C ALA A 137 19.63 -18.22 -1.06
N VAL A 138 19.80 -17.37 -2.09
CA VAL A 138 18.83 -17.23 -3.20
C VAL A 138 19.35 -17.94 -4.46
N ASN A 139 18.51 -18.74 -5.11
CA ASN A 139 18.85 -19.45 -6.35
C ASN A 139 17.97 -19.08 -7.56
N ALA A 140 16.86 -18.38 -7.34
CA ALA A 140 16.05 -17.84 -8.42
C ALA A 140 15.36 -16.54 -8.03
N LEU A 141 15.07 -15.76 -9.06
CA LEU A 141 14.17 -14.63 -9.02
C LEU A 141 12.88 -15.02 -9.73
N LEU A 142 11.73 -14.71 -9.13
CA LEU A 142 10.43 -14.87 -9.76
C LEU A 142 9.82 -13.49 -9.97
N LEU A 143 9.60 -13.13 -11.22
CA LEU A 143 8.80 -11.97 -11.60
C LEU A 143 7.37 -12.48 -11.79
N ALA A 144 6.39 -11.88 -11.13
CA ALA A 144 4.99 -12.28 -11.24
C ALA A 144 4.09 -11.09 -11.55
N GLU A 145 3.23 -11.24 -12.55
CA GLU A 145 2.15 -10.30 -12.82
C GLU A 145 0.91 -10.76 -12.07
N LEU A 146 0.50 -10.06 -11.01
CA LEU A 146 -0.63 -10.46 -10.15
C LEU A 146 -1.86 -9.56 -10.34
N GLU A 147 -1.66 -8.37 -10.92
CA GLU A 147 -2.65 -7.33 -11.04
C GLU A 147 -3.32 -7.33 -12.41
N ASN A 148 -4.30 -6.44 -12.60
CA ASN A 148 -5.03 -6.36 -13.87
C ASN A 148 -4.29 -5.49 -14.89
N GLU A 149 -3.06 -5.90 -15.20
CA GLU A 149 -2.17 -5.25 -16.14
C GLU A 149 -1.32 -6.25 -16.92
N VAL A 150 -0.54 -5.73 -17.85
CA VAL A 150 0.38 -6.51 -18.66
C VAL A 150 1.78 -5.96 -18.48
N ALA A 151 2.67 -6.80 -17.95
CA ALA A 151 4.07 -6.47 -17.78
C ALA A 151 4.88 -6.88 -19.01
N TYR A 152 5.67 -5.94 -19.52
CA TYR A 152 6.57 -6.12 -20.65
C TYR A 152 8.01 -6.16 -20.13
N VAL A 153 8.54 -7.37 -19.98
CA VAL A 153 9.95 -7.60 -19.64
C VAL A 153 10.78 -7.47 -20.92
N VAL A 154 11.33 -6.27 -21.11
CA VAL A 154 12.20 -5.96 -22.26
C VAL A 154 13.47 -6.81 -22.21
N GLU A 155 14.12 -6.87 -21.05
CA GLU A 155 15.36 -7.63 -20.89
C GLU A 155 15.65 -8.00 -19.44
N VAL A 156 16.17 -9.21 -19.24
CA VAL A 156 16.80 -9.64 -17.98
C VAL A 156 18.26 -9.99 -18.27
N CYS A 157 19.19 -9.32 -17.58
CA CYS A 157 20.61 -9.62 -17.63
C CYS A 157 21.12 -10.12 -16.28
N VAL A 158 21.95 -11.16 -16.29
CA VAL A 158 22.69 -11.65 -15.13
C VAL A 158 24.18 -11.53 -15.43
N ASN A 159 24.91 -10.79 -14.60
CA ASN A 159 26.35 -10.49 -14.79
C ASN A 159 26.67 -9.94 -16.19
N GLY A 160 25.78 -9.11 -16.74
CA GLY A 160 25.91 -8.52 -18.07
C GLY A 160 25.48 -9.42 -19.23
N VAL A 161 25.12 -10.69 -18.99
CA VAL A 161 24.64 -11.62 -20.02
C VAL A 161 23.12 -11.60 -20.07
N ALA A 162 22.53 -11.34 -21.24
CA ALA A 162 21.09 -11.39 -21.44
C ALA A 162 20.57 -12.83 -21.33
N ILE A 163 19.70 -13.07 -20.35
CA ILE A 163 19.09 -14.39 -20.10
C ILE A 163 17.74 -14.51 -20.81
N THR A 164 16.96 -13.43 -20.87
CA THR A 164 15.72 -13.37 -21.63
C THR A 164 15.46 -11.97 -22.14
N ARG A 165 14.68 -11.87 -23.21
CA ARG A 165 14.23 -10.62 -23.84
C ARG A 165 12.78 -10.72 -24.28
N ASN A 166 12.12 -9.57 -24.35
CA ASN A 166 10.78 -9.41 -24.93
C ASN A 166 9.75 -10.41 -24.40
N ARG A 167 9.70 -10.62 -23.08
CA ARG A 167 8.65 -11.42 -22.45
C ARG A 167 7.49 -10.53 -22.08
N VAL A 168 6.30 -11.05 -22.28
CA VAL A 168 5.04 -10.43 -21.87
C VAL A 168 4.45 -11.33 -20.80
N LEU A 169 4.11 -10.75 -19.65
CA LEU A 169 3.43 -11.42 -18.56
C LEU A 169 2.03 -10.82 -18.44
N HIS A 170 1.03 -11.69 -18.53
CA HIS A 170 -0.35 -11.38 -18.18
C HIS A 170 -0.62 -11.77 -16.73
N ARG A 171 -1.72 -11.27 -16.17
CA ARG A 171 -2.19 -11.64 -14.83
C ARG A 171 -2.12 -13.14 -14.56
N GLY A 172 -1.52 -13.48 -13.42
CA GLY A 172 -1.26 -14.84 -12.94
C GLY A 172 -0.03 -15.52 -13.55
N GLN A 173 0.67 -14.88 -14.50
CA GLN A 173 1.85 -15.45 -15.12
C GLN A 173 3.13 -15.05 -14.39
N THR A 174 4.13 -15.92 -14.48
CA THR A 174 5.43 -15.74 -13.85
C THR A 174 6.57 -15.95 -14.84
N LEU A 175 7.69 -15.28 -14.57
CA LEU A 175 8.97 -15.51 -15.21
C LEU A 175 9.99 -15.85 -14.12
N ARG A 176 10.47 -17.09 -14.13
CA ARG A 176 11.55 -17.54 -13.25
C ARG A 176 12.91 -17.37 -13.90
N VAL A 177 13.85 -16.76 -13.19
CA VAL A 177 15.23 -16.51 -13.64
C VAL A 177 16.17 -17.15 -12.63
N SER A 178 16.92 -18.16 -13.05
CA SER A 178 17.94 -18.78 -12.21
C SER A 178 19.13 -17.85 -11.99
N VAL A 179 19.55 -17.73 -10.73
CA VAL A 179 20.65 -16.86 -10.30
C VAL A 179 21.49 -17.54 -9.22
N ARG A 180 22.62 -16.95 -8.86
CA ARG A 180 23.48 -17.39 -7.75
C ARG A 180 23.73 -16.24 -6.77
N PRO A 181 24.02 -16.52 -5.50
CA PRO A 181 24.44 -15.50 -4.55
C PRO A 181 25.59 -14.64 -5.10
N GLY A 182 25.43 -13.32 -5.01
CA GLY A 182 26.39 -12.34 -5.49
C GLY A 182 26.24 -11.93 -6.96
N ASP A 183 25.40 -12.63 -7.76
CA ASP A 183 25.12 -12.22 -9.14
C ASP A 183 24.54 -10.80 -9.17
N ARG A 184 24.95 -10.02 -10.18
CA ARG A 184 24.36 -8.71 -10.46
C ARG A 184 23.30 -8.86 -11.54
N VAL A 185 22.05 -8.61 -11.17
CA VAL A 185 20.91 -8.71 -12.08
C VAL A 185 20.46 -7.32 -12.49
N ARG A 186 20.20 -7.13 -13.79
CA ARG A 186 19.54 -5.95 -14.35
C ARG A 186 18.24 -6.37 -15.01
N LEU A 187 17.15 -5.71 -14.64
CA LEU A 187 15.80 -5.97 -15.13
C LEU A 187 15.28 -4.71 -15.81
N ALA A 188 14.96 -4.79 -17.10
CA ALA A 188 14.41 -3.69 -17.87
C ALA A 188 13.02 -4.05 -18.40
N GLY A 189 12.07 -3.11 -18.29
CA GLY A 189 10.70 -3.32 -18.69
C GLY A 189 9.77 -2.18 -18.30
N TYR A 190 8.49 -2.39 -18.52
CA TYR A 190 7.39 -1.48 -18.19
C TYR A 190 6.10 -2.27 -18.04
N TYR A 191 5.02 -1.62 -17.62
CA TYR A 191 3.69 -2.22 -17.52
C TYR A 191 2.64 -1.36 -18.20
N VAL A 192 1.54 -2.02 -18.60
CA VAL A 192 0.39 -1.40 -19.25
C VAL A 192 -0.90 -1.87 -18.56
N PRO A 193 -1.60 -0.98 -17.83
CA PRO A 193 -2.87 -1.33 -17.17
C PRO A 193 -3.95 -1.77 -18.17
N HIS A 194 -4.78 -2.76 -17.82
CA HIS A 194 -5.90 -3.22 -18.67
C HIS A 194 -7.24 -2.57 -18.30
N GLY A 195 -7.96 -2.03 -19.29
CA GLY A 195 -9.29 -1.44 -19.14
C GLY A 195 -9.27 -0.11 -18.38
N SER A 196 -10.39 0.25 -17.73
CA SER A 196 -10.41 1.35 -16.75
C SER A 196 -9.69 0.96 -15.45
N ALA A 197 -8.61 0.17 -15.51
CA ALA A 197 -7.71 -0.02 -14.37
C ALA A 197 -7.02 1.29 -13.97
N ARG A 198 -6.99 2.29 -14.87
CA ARG A 198 -6.80 3.71 -14.48
C ARG A 198 -7.82 4.22 -13.45
N ASN A 199 -8.98 3.59 -13.33
CA ASN A 199 -10.07 3.94 -12.42
C ASN A 199 -10.28 2.89 -11.31
N ARG A 200 -9.42 1.87 -11.20
CA ARG A 200 -9.45 1.00 -10.03
C ARG A 200 -8.50 1.57 -9.00
N GLU A 201 -9.10 2.09 -7.94
CA GLU A 201 -8.43 2.50 -6.71
C GLU A 201 -7.44 1.41 -6.29
N PRO A 202 -6.13 1.66 -6.30
CA PRO A 202 -5.16 0.72 -5.79
C PRO A 202 -5.37 0.63 -4.28
N ASP A 203 -5.96 -0.50 -3.88
CA ASP A 203 -6.19 -0.86 -2.50
C ASP A 203 -4.94 -1.57 -1.98
N PRO A 204 -4.15 -0.96 -1.06
CA PRO A 204 -2.96 -1.58 -0.51
C PRO A 204 -3.28 -2.89 0.26
N TRP A 205 -4.49 -3.03 0.78
CA TRP A 205 -4.92 -4.25 1.46
C TRP A 205 -5.11 -5.39 0.47
N TRP A 206 -5.79 -5.13 -0.64
CA TRP A 206 -5.92 -6.09 -1.73
C TRP A 206 -4.55 -6.50 -2.31
N LYS A 207 -3.63 -5.55 -2.48
CA LYS A 207 -2.25 -5.84 -2.91
C LYS A 207 -1.53 -6.80 -1.96
N ASN A 208 -1.60 -6.51 -0.66
CA ASN A 208 -1.04 -7.39 0.36
C ASN A 208 -1.69 -8.78 0.35
N GLU A 209 -3.00 -8.85 0.11
CA GLU A 209 -3.72 -10.12 -0.02
C GLU A 209 -3.22 -10.93 -1.21
N VAL A 210 -3.12 -10.35 -2.41
CA VAL A 210 -2.67 -11.09 -3.60
C VAL A 210 -1.22 -11.52 -3.54
N VAL A 211 -0.33 -10.69 -2.98
CA VAL A 211 1.09 -11.06 -2.75
C VAL A 211 1.19 -12.18 -1.73
N THR A 212 0.44 -12.10 -0.63
CA THR A 212 0.42 -13.14 0.41
C THR A 212 -0.13 -14.46 -0.13
N ALA A 213 -1.24 -14.41 -0.86
CA ALA A 213 -1.85 -15.58 -1.48
C ALA A 213 -0.90 -16.24 -2.49
N PHE A 214 -0.19 -15.44 -3.31
CA PHE A 214 0.79 -15.96 -4.25
C PHE A 214 1.92 -16.71 -3.52
N MET A 215 2.51 -16.11 -2.48
CA MET A 215 3.58 -16.75 -1.69
C MET A 215 3.13 -18.05 -1.05
N GLN A 216 1.89 -18.12 -0.53
CA GLN A 216 1.32 -19.32 0.08
C GLN A 216 1.00 -20.42 -0.94
N SER A 217 0.69 -20.05 -2.19
CA SER A 217 0.36 -21.01 -3.26
C SER A 217 1.58 -21.58 -3.99
N ALA A 218 2.73 -20.91 -3.88
CA ALA A 218 3.97 -21.28 -4.57
C ALA A 218 4.85 -22.26 -3.78
N THR A 219 4.56 -22.44 -2.48
CA THR A 219 5.13 -23.47 -1.58
C THR A 219 4.28 -24.73 -1.57
#